data_AF-A0A9W8KDE1-F1
#
_entry.id   AF-A0A9W8KDE1-F1
#
_cell.length_a   1.000
_cell.length_b   1.000
_cell.length_c   1.000
_cell.angle_alpha   90.00
_cell.angle_beta   90.00
_cell.angle_gamma   90.00
#
_symmetry.space_group_name_H-M   'P 1'
#
loop_
_entity.id
_entity.type
_entity.pdbx_description
1 polymer ?
#
loop_
_entity_poly.entity_id
_entity_poly.type
_entity_poly.pdbx_seq_one_letter_code
_entity_poly.pdbx_strand_id
1 'polypeptide(L)'
;MSMLIQRGLKAARPVARLGVCHSSTQSSAYGGSSNYVPGKQGYAPGFPPPKNFRDAPKAKLPPKLASDLPPPKPRSRDEQTAGSAARQYRERLRQLRFGYMHGHLASQEAKRERNKRSLAVAREIQLDRREKLRKERAVYEAQVRDDPLSAANVMNPEGRTMLSNVDSSAEAPGEQRPLSAEPAGYRLAPPRVTISMPAAANAARSSERQRNRRVAGERRHVDNVQALMGLFHDAESFVHYGNLDKKIYDFMNVLAVSQRTLAEMIDGLNENGGVTTAPEVARRTTELRNTLQGTTGRSGRLGYDGLVQWLDTHPADAEGLIDIATKKKE
;
A
#
# COMPACT_ATOMS: atom_id res chain seq x y z
N MET A 1 -16.43 4.16 25.85
CA MET A 1 -15.19 3.71 26.49
C MET A 1 -14.13 3.51 25.41
N SER A 2 -13.18 4.45 25.32
CA SER A 2 -12.15 4.46 24.27
C SER A 2 -10.93 3.66 24.76
N MET A 3 -10.63 2.53 24.12
CA MET A 3 -9.41 1.77 24.41
C MET A 3 -8.21 2.46 23.75
N LEU A 4 -7.37 3.06 24.59
CA LEU A 4 -6.08 3.61 24.22
C LEU A 4 -5.12 2.46 23.86
N ILE A 5 -4.82 2.28 22.58
CA ILE A 5 -3.80 1.32 22.13
C ILE A 5 -2.42 1.96 22.36
N GLN A 6 -1.80 1.66 23.51
CA GLN A 6 -0.41 2.00 23.79
C GLN A 6 0.51 1.13 22.92
N ARG A 7 1.06 1.72 21.85
CA ARG A 7 2.14 1.11 21.07
C ARG A 7 3.45 1.25 21.85
N GLY A 8 3.89 0.14 22.46
CA GLY A 8 5.17 0.06 23.16
C GLY A 8 6.35 0.40 22.24
N LEU A 9 7.06 1.47 22.59
CA LEU A 9 8.36 1.81 22.01
C LEU A 9 9.38 0.78 22.48
N LYS A 10 9.82 -0.11 21.59
CA LYS A 10 10.93 -1.03 21.86
C LYS A 10 12.22 -0.21 21.93
N ALA A 11 12.85 -0.19 23.10
CA ALA A 11 14.14 0.44 23.33
C ALA A 11 15.19 -0.13 22.37
N ALA A 12 15.88 0.75 21.65
CA ALA A 12 16.99 0.40 20.78
C ALA A 12 18.15 -0.14 21.63
N ARG A 13 18.55 -1.39 21.38
CA ARG A 13 19.75 -1.97 21.99
C ARG A 13 20.99 -1.25 21.46
N PRO A 14 21.97 -0.91 22.31
CA PRO A 14 23.22 -0.31 21.86
C PRO A 14 23.97 -1.30 20.97
N VAL A 15 24.34 -0.86 19.78
CA VAL A 15 25.19 -1.60 18.84
C VAL A 15 26.59 -1.67 19.45
N ALA A 16 27.04 -2.88 19.78
CA ALA A 16 28.40 -3.12 20.23
C ALA A 16 29.39 -2.65 19.15
N ARG A 17 30.33 -1.79 19.54
CA ARG A 17 31.47 -1.38 18.70
C ARG A 17 32.35 -2.59 18.48
N LEU A 18 32.28 -3.18 17.28
CA LEU A 18 33.20 -4.23 16.88
C LEU A 18 34.61 -3.63 16.73
N GLY A 19 35.56 -4.28 17.40
CA GLY A 19 36.97 -3.91 17.41
C GLY A 19 37.62 -4.01 16.03
N VAL A 20 38.59 -3.13 15.82
CA VAL A 20 39.38 -3.00 14.60
C VAL A 20 40.33 -4.20 14.48
N CYS A 21 39.92 -5.22 13.71
CA CYS A 21 40.81 -6.31 13.29
C CYS A 21 41.76 -5.79 12.20
N HIS A 22 43.04 -5.68 12.55
CA HIS A 22 44.14 -5.37 11.62
C HIS A 22 44.44 -6.62 10.79
N SER A 23 43.86 -6.72 9.60
CA SER A 23 44.26 -7.72 8.61
C SER A 23 45.49 -7.20 7.85
N SER A 24 46.59 -7.95 7.95
CA SER A 24 47.85 -7.75 7.25
C SER A 24 47.64 -7.49 5.75
N THR A 25 48.12 -6.35 5.30
CA THR A 25 48.20 -5.86 3.93
C THR A 25 49.15 -6.73 3.10
N GLN A 26 48.62 -7.75 2.42
CA GLN A 26 49.16 -8.17 1.13
C GLN A 26 48.29 -7.51 0.06
N SER A 27 48.84 -6.48 -0.59
CA SER A 27 48.19 -5.70 -1.62
C SER A 27 47.99 -6.53 -2.89
N SER A 28 46.97 -7.39 -2.93
CA SER A 28 46.47 -7.89 -4.19
C SER A 28 45.76 -6.73 -4.89
N ALA A 29 46.27 -6.28 -6.03
CA ALA A 29 45.68 -5.23 -6.85
C ALA A 29 44.35 -5.72 -7.48
N TYR A 30 43.31 -5.90 -6.66
CA TYR A 30 41.98 -6.24 -7.12
C TYR A 30 41.31 -4.99 -7.66
N GLY A 31 41.08 -4.92 -8.98
CA GLY A 31 40.53 -3.76 -9.69
C GLY A 31 39.08 -3.40 -9.35
N GLY A 32 38.45 -4.11 -8.40
CA GLY A 32 37.04 -3.94 -8.05
C GLY A 32 36.12 -4.73 -8.96
N SER A 33 34.90 -4.98 -8.50
CA SER A 33 33.88 -5.62 -9.35
C SER A 33 33.42 -4.66 -10.46
N SER A 34 33.14 -5.17 -11.67
CA SER A 34 32.69 -4.35 -12.82
C SER A 34 31.41 -3.55 -12.54
N ASN A 35 30.61 -3.99 -11.58
CA ASN A 35 29.32 -3.39 -11.20
C ASN A 35 29.43 -2.61 -9.87
N TYR A 36 30.63 -2.21 -9.47
CA TYR A 36 30.83 -1.49 -8.22
C TYR A 36 30.16 -0.12 -8.24
N VAL A 37 29.23 0.09 -7.30
CA VAL A 37 28.62 1.38 -7.01
C VAL A 37 28.84 1.65 -5.51
N PRO A 38 29.64 2.67 -5.15
CA PRO A 38 29.97 2.97 -3.76
C PRO A 38 28.72 3.02 -2.87
N GLY A 39 28.73 2.22 -1.80
CA GLY A 39 27.63 2.15 -0.82
C GLY A 39 26.33 1.52 -1.31
N LYS A 40 26.27 0.97 -2.52
CA LYS A 40 25.07 0.34 -3.08
C LYS A 40 25.27 -1.12 -3.49
N GLN A 41 26.24 -1.40 -4.36
CA GLN A 41 26.41 -2.73 -4.98
C GLN A 41 27.87 -3.01 -5.32
N GLY A 42 28.23 -4.30 -5.36
CA GLY A 42 29.55 -4.78 -5.77
C GLY A 42 30.62 -4.69 -4.69
N TYR A 43 31.75 -5.34 -4.96
CA TYR A 43 32.95 -5.29 -4.12
C TYR A 43 33.80 -4.08 -4.48
N ALA A 44 34.25 -3.35 -3.46
CA ALA A 44 35.10 -2.18 -3.61
C ALA A 44 36.45 -2.55 -4.25
N PRO A 45 37.07 -1.64 -5.01
CA PRO A 45 38.44 -1.84 -5.45
C PRO A 45 39.36 -2.09 -4.25
N GLY A 46 40.25 -3.08 -4.36
CA GLY A 46 41.15 -3.54 -3.29
C GLY A 46 40.56 -4.58 -2.33
N PHE A 47 39.25 -4.85 -2.39
CA PHE A 47 38.59 -5.86 -1.56
C PHE A 47 38.02 -6.97 -2.43
N PRO A 48 38.80 -8.02 -2.76
CA PRO A 48 38.26 -9.14 -3.52
C PRO A 48 37.10 -9.80 -2.77
N PRO A 49 36.16 -10.44 -3.49
CA PRO A 49 35.11 -11.20 -2.84
C PRO A 49 35.70 -12.32 -1.98
N PRO A 50 35.00 -12.75 -0.93
CA PRO A 50 35.40 -13.93 -0.19
C PRO A 50 35.51 -15.15 -1.12
N LYS A 51 36.39 -16.09 -0.76
CA LYS A 51 36.59 -17.34 -1.51
C LYS A 51 35.24 -18.01 -1.77
N ASN A 52 34.97 -18.40 -3.03
CA ASN A 52 33.72 -18.99 -3.55
C ASN A 52 32.54 -18.03 -3.79
N PHE A 53 32.68 -16.73 -3.55
CA PHE A 53 31.67 -15.74 -3.94
C PHE A 53 31.97 -15.19 -5.33
N ARG A 54 30.93 -14.88 -6.09
CA ARG A 54 31.07 -14.25 -7.41
C ARG A 54 31.21 -12.74 -7.26
N ASP A 55 32.17 -12.16 -7.98
CA ASP A 55 32.44 -10.71 -8.04
C ASP A 55 31.22 -9.92 -8.51
N ALA A 56 30.51 -10.47 -9.50
CA ALA A 56 29.31 -9.87 -10.09
C ALA A 56 28.06 -10.72 -9.81
N PRO A 57 26.89 -10.07 -9.60
CA PRO A 57 25.62 -10.78 -9.53
C PRO A 57 25.35 -11.55 -10.82
N LYS A 58 24.72 -12.73 -10.70
CA LYS A 58 24.33 -13.52 -11.88
C LYS A 58 23.39 -12.70 -12.75
N ALA A 59 23.64 -12.67 -14.07
CA ALA A 59 22.72 -12.06 -15.01
C ALA A 59 21.32 -12.70 -14.84
N LYS A 60 20.28 -11.87 -14.76
CA LYS A 60 18.90 -12.37 -14.67
C LYS A 60 18.57 -13.05 -15.99
N LEU A 61 18.18 -14.32 -15.93
CA LEU A 61 17.72 -15.05 -17.12
C LEU A 61 16.52 -14.31 -17.73
N PRO A 62 16.40 -14.24 -19.06
CA PRO A 62 15.22 -13.70 -19.70
C PRO A 62 14.01 -14.54 -19.24
N PRO A 63 12.87 -13.88 -18.98
CA PRO A 63 11.71 -14.63 -18.52
C PRO A 63 11.19 -15.51 -19.65
N LYS A 64 10.78 -16.73 -19.32
CA LYS A 64 10.19 -17.67 -20.28
C LYS A 64 8.94 -17.08 -20.92
N LEU A 65 8.82 -17.26 -22.23
CA LEU A 65 7.65 -16.88 -23.01
C LEU A 65 6.74 -18.10 -23.23
N ALA A 66 5.47 -17.83 -23.53
CA ALA A 66 4.52 -18.85 -23.96
C ALA A 66 4.99 -19.56 -25.25
N SER A 67 5.69 -18.84 -26.13
CA SER A 67 6.32 -19.36 -27.35
C SER A 67 7.48 -20.33 -27.09
N ASP A 68 8.12 -20.24 -25.92
CA ASP A 68 9.28 -21.07 -25.58
C ASP A 68 8.87 -22.47 -25.09
N LEU A 69 7.57 -22.70 -24.87
CA LEU A 69 7.06 -23.99 -24.46
C LEU A 69 7.02 -24.95 -25.65
N PRO A 70 7.64 -26.14 -25.55
CA PRO A 70 7.55 -27.12 -26.63
C PRO A 70 6.09 -27.55 -26.80
N PRO A 71 5.55 -27.56 -28.03
CA PRO A 71 4.17 -27.98 -28.27
C PRO A 71 4.00 -29.45 -27.84
N PRO A 72 2.79 -29.83 -27.39
CA PRO A 72 2.51 -31.23 -27.09
C PRO A 72 2.72 -32.05 -28.37
N LYS A 73 3.63 -33.02 -28.32
CA LYS A 73 3.91 -33.88 -29.47
C LYS A 73 2.60 -34.51 -29.97
N PRO A 74 2.20 -34.28 -31.23
CA PRO A 74 1.02 -34.93 -31.79
C PRO A 74 1.27 -36.43 -31.81
N ARG A 75 0.32 -37.21 -31.30
CA ARG A 75 0.40 -38.67 -31.43
C ARG A 75 0.01 -39.09 -32.83
N SER A 76 0.70 -40.10 -33.36
CA SER A 76 0.22 -40.83 -34.52
C SER A 76 -1.16 -41.43 -34.20
N ARG A 77 -2.06 -41.45 -35.19
CA ARG A 77 -3.43 -41.96 -35.05
C ARG A 77 -3.47 -43.40 -34.51
N ASP A 78 -2.46 -44.20 -34.81
CA ASP A 78 -2.37 -45.61 -34.41
C ASP A 78 -2.12 -45.81 -32.90
N GLU A 79 -1.57 -44.82 -32.19
CA GLU A 79 -1.35 -44.89 -30.73
C GLU A 79 -2.57 -44.49 -29.90
N GLN A 80 -3.62 -43.93 -30.51
CA GLN A 80 -4.77 -43.39 -29.78
C GLN A 80 -5.78 -44.48 -29.39
N THR A 81 -5.86 -45.57 -30.16
CA THR A 81 -6.86 -46.64 -29.97
C THR A 81 -6.34 -47.82 -29.15
N ALA A 82 -5.02 -48.04 -29.07
CA ALA A 82 -4.42 -49.22 -28.40
C ALA A 82 -3.82 -48.94 -27.00
N GLY A 83 -3.96 -47.73 -26.46
CA GLY A 83 -3.37 -47.36 -25.17
C GLY A 83 -4.20 -47.82 -23.97
N SER A 84 -3.56 -48.49 -22.99
CA SER A 84 -4.12 -48.71 -21.65
C SER A 84 -4.72 -47.43 -21.06
N ALA A 85 -5.85 -47.51 -20.36
CA ALA A 85 -6.57 -46.37 -19.78
C ALA A 85 -5.64 -45.44 -18.95
N ALA A 86 -4.66 -46.02 -18.25
CA ALA A 86 -3.66 -45.26 -17.51
C ALA A 86 -2.78 -44.35 -18.40
N ARG A 87 -2.48 -44.77 -19.64
CA ARG A 87 -1.71 -43.98 -20.62
C ARG A 87 -2.53 -42.79 -21.10
N GLN A 88 -3.81 -43.02 -21.44
CA GLN A 88 -4.75 -41.95 -21.84
C GLN A 88 -4.93 -40.91 -20.74
N TYR A 89 -5.05 -41.34 -19.48
CA TYR A 89 -5.12 -40.42 -18.33
C TYR A 89 -3.87 -39.54 -18.21
N ARG A 90 -2.66 -40.12 -18.33
CA ARG A 90 -1.40 -39.36 -18.29
C ARG A 90 -1.30 -38.34 -19.43
N GLU A 91 -1.83 -38.65 -20.60
CA GLU A 91 -1.89 -37.69 -21.72
C GLU A 91 -2.84 -36.55 -21.45
N ARG A 92 -4.07 -36.83 -20.97
CA ARG A 92 -5.03 -35.80 -20.57
C ARG A 92 -4.41 -34.88 -19.54
N LEU A 93 -3.71 -35.42 -18.54
CA LEU A 93 -2.95 -34.62 -17.58
C LEU A 93 -1.84 -33.79 -18.22
N ARG A 94 -1.09 -34.34 -19.18
CA ARG A 94 -0.04 -33.59 -19.88
C ARG A 94 -0.62 -32.43 -20.68
N GLN A 95 -1.74 -32.65 -21.39
CA GLN A 95 -2.46 -31.61 -22.13
C GLN A 95 -2.99 -30.53 -21.19
N LEU A 96 -3.62 -30.93 -20.07
CA LEU A 96 -4.10 -29.99 -19.05
C LEU A 96 -2.96 -29.15 -18.46
N ARG A 97 -1.83 -29.78 -18.10
CA ARG A 97 -0.64 -29.08 -17.59
C ARG A 97 -0.07 -28.11 -18.64
N PHE A 98 -0.01 -28.53 -19.90
CA PHE A 98 0.43 -27.66 -20.99
C PHE A 98 -0.49 -26.46 -21.15
N GLY A 99 -1.81 -26.67 -21.22
CA GLY A 99 -2.80 -25.60 -21.35
C GLY A 99 -2.74 -24.60 -20.18
N TYR A 100 -2.62 -25.09 -18.95
CA TYR A 100 -2.45 -24.24 -17.77
C TYR A 100 -1.16 -23.43 -17.82
N MET A 101 -0.03 -24.07 -18.10
CA MET A 101 1.28 -23.41 -18.15
C MET A 101 1.35 -22.37 -19.27
N HIS A 102 0.83 -22.70 -20.45
CA HIS A 102 0.74 -21.78 -21.58
C HIS A 102 -0.15 -20.57 -21.25
N GLY A 103 -1.36 -20.80 -20.73
CA GLY A 103 -2.26 -19.73 -20.31
C GLY A 103 -1.67 -18.85 -19.21
N HIS A 104 -0.94 -19.44 -18.25
CA HIS A 104 -0.25 -18.69 -17.20
C HIS A 104 0.86 -17.79 -17.77
N LEU A 105 1.69 -18.29 -18.68
CA LEU A 105 2.75 -17.50 -19.32
C LEU A 105 2.17 -16.37 -20.19
N ALA A 106 1.14 -16.65 -20.99
CA ALA A 106 0.46 -15.63 -21.78
C ALA A 106 -0.15 -14.53 -20.90
N SER A 107 -0.74 -14.88 -19.76
CA SER A 107 -1.24 -13.91 -18.78
C SER A 107 -0.11 -13.07 -18.18
N GLN A 108 1.04 -13.67 -17.86
CA GLN A 108 2.21 -12.94 -17.40
C GLN A 108 2.76 -11.97 -18.45
N GLU A 109 2.81 -12.37 -19.71
CA GLU A 109 3.23 -11.52 -20.83
C GLU A 109 2.31 -10.31 -20.98
N ALA A 110 0.99 -10.53 -21.05
CA ALA A 110 0.01 -9.45 -21.12
C ALA A 110 0.15 -8.47 -19.94
N LYS A 111 0.41 -8.98 -18.73
CA LYS A 111 0.68 -8.15 -17.55
C LYS A 111 1.96 -7.34 -17.70
N ARG A 112 3.04 -7.94 -18.22
CA ARG A 112 4.32 -7.24 -18.47
C ARG A 112 4.16 -6.16 -19.54
N GLU A 113 3.44 -6.43 -20.62
CA GLU A 113 3.17 -5.43 -21.65
C GLU A 113 2.35 -4.26 -21.10
N ARG A 114 1.29 -4.54 -20.33
CA ARG A 114 0.50 -3.51 -19.67
C ARG A 114 1.36 -2.64 -18.76
N ASN A 115 2.24 -3.26 -17.97
CA ASN A 115 3.18 -2.54 -17.12
C ASN A 115 4.21 -1.74 -17.91
N LYS A 116 4.69 -2.26 -19.05
CA LYS A 116 5.63 -1.54 -19.93
C LYS A 116 4.96 -0.30 -20.53
N ARG A 117 3.71 -0.43 -20.99
CA ARG A 117 2.90 0.68 -21.52
C ARG A 117 2.62 1.73 -20.44
N SER A 118 2.20 1.33 -19.24
CA SER A 118 1.95 2.28 -18.14
C SER A 118 3.21 3.02 -17.70
N LEU A 119 4.35 2.33 -17.67
CA LEU A 119 5.63 2.94 -17.35
C LEU A 119 6.10 3.92 -18.45
N ALA A 120 5.85 3.60 -19.72
CA ALA A 120 6.13 4.53 -20.83
C ALA A 120 5.32 5.82 -20.72
N VAL A 121 4.01 5.71 -20.47
CA VAL A 121 3.13 6.89 -20.26
C VAL A 121 3.60 7.71 -19.04
N ALA A 122 3.95 7.04 -17.94
CA ALA A 122 4.47 7.73 -16.76
C ALA A 122 5.78 8.49 -17.02
N ARG A 123 6.66 7.94 -17.88
CA ARG A 123 7.91 8.62 -18.28
C ARG A 123 7.64 9.84 -19.16
N GLU A 124 6.70 9.74 -20.10
CA GLU A 124 6.29 10.85 -20.95
C GLU A 124 5.76 12.02 -20.09
N ILE A 125 4.86 11.75 -19.16
CA ILE A 125 4.34 12.75 -18.20
C ILE A 125 5.48 13.39 -17.38
N GLN A 126 6.49 12.61 -16.98
CA GLN A 126 7.64 13.13 -16.24
C GLN A 126 8.53 14.04 -17.09
N LEU A 127 8.73 13.70 -18.37
CA LEU A 127 9.47 14.54 -19.31
C LEU A 127 8.73 15.84 -19.58
N ASP A 128 7.43 15.80 -19.85
CA ASP A 128 6.60 16.99 -20.04
C ASP A 128 6.65 17.90 -18.81
N ARG A 129 6.57 17.31 -17.61
CA ARG A 129 6.67 18.08 -16.36
C ARG A 129 8.05 18.73 -16.22
N ARG A 130 9.12 18.01 -16.56
CA ARG A 130 10.50 18.54 -16.52
C ARG A 130 10.68 19.66 -17.54
N GLU A 131 10.10 19.54 -18.73
CA GLU A 131 10.14 20.59 -19.75
C GLU A 131 9.34 21.83 -19.35
N LYS A 132 8.15 21.66 -18.77
CA LYS A 132 7.36 22.77 -18.22
C LYS A 132 8.15 23.53 -17.14
N LEU A 133 8.71 22.81 -16.18
CA LEU A 133 9.56 23.41 -15.14
C LEU A 133 10.78 24.12 -15.73
N ARG A 134 11.37 23.58 -16.80
CA ARG A 134 12.50 24.23 -17.50
C ARG A 134 12.07 25.53 -18.17
N LYS A 135 10.91 25.57 -18.82
CA LYS A 135 10.34 26.78 -19.44
C LYS A 135 9.98 27.83 -18.39
N GLU A 136 9.28 27.43 -17.33
CA GLU A 136 8.93 28.31 -16.20
C GLU A 136 10.19 28.92 -15.57
N ARG A 137 11.22 28.10 -15.36
CA ARG A 137 12.51 28.56 -14.84
C ARG A 137 13.20 29.55 -15.79
N ALA A 138 13.19 29.29 -17.09
CA ALA A 138 13.77 30.23 -18.07
C ALA A 138 13.03 31.57 -18.11
N VAL A 139 11.69 31.55 -18.02
CA VAL A 139 10.87 32.77 -17.91
C VAL A 139 11.18 33.52 -16.62
N TYR A 140 11.26 32.81 -15.50
CA TYR A 140 11.63 33.40 -14.21
C TYR A 140 13.03 34.01 -14.25
N GLU A 141 14.02 33.31 -14.83
CA GLU A 141 15.39 33.81 -14.97
C GLU A 141 15.45 35.06 -15.87
N ALA A 142 14.64 35.14 -16.92
CA ALA A 142 14.51 36.34 -17.74
C ALA A 142 13.90 37.51 -16.96
N GLN A 143 12.79 37.28 -16.25
CA GLN A 143 12.15 38.30 -15.40
C GLN A 143 13.08 38.81 -14.30
N VAL A 144 13.81 37.91 -13.63
CA VAL A 144 14.80 38.22 -12.59
C VAL A 144 15.95 39.05 -13.14
N ARG A 145 16.36 38.80 -14.38
CA ARG A 145 17.44 39.53 -15.05
C ARG A 145 17.01 40.95 -15.42
N ASP A 146 15.78 41.11 -15.90
CA ASP A 146 15.24 42.40 -16.35
C ASP A 146 14.77 43.28 -15.17
N ASP A 147 14.42 42.69 -14.03
CA ASP A 147 14.01 43.43 -12.83
C ASP A 147 15.23 44.00 -12.08
N PRO A 148 15.40 45.34 -12.03
CA PRO A 148 16.52 45.97 -11.33
C PRO A 148 16.46 45.81 -9.80
N LEU A 149 15.30 45.47 -9.25
CA LEU A 149 15.08 45.27 -7.80
C LEU A 149 15.05 43.78 -7.40
N SER A 150 15.25 42.88 -8.35
CA SER A 150 15.33 41.44 -8.08
C SER A 150 16.50 41.11 -7.15
N ALA A 151 16.29 40.19 -6.21
CA ALA A 151 17.30 39.79 -5.23
C ALA A 151 18.63 39.35 -5.85
N ALA A 152 18.61 38.80 -7.08
CA ALA A 152 19.82 38.43 -7.81
C ALA A 152 20.63 39.66 -8.27
N ASN A 153 19.96 40.69 -8.80
CA ASN A 153 20.59 41.95 -9.23
C ASN A 153 20.99 42.84 -8.04
N VAL A 154 20.21 42.81 -6.95
CA VAL A 154 20.50 43.55 -5.71
C VAL A 154 21.69 42.96 -4.96
N MET A 155 21.94 41.65 -5.09
CA MET A 155 23.06 40.94 -4.45
C MET A 155 24.11 40.48 -5.47
N ASN A 156 24.37 41.28 -6.50
CA ASN A 156 25.41 40.96 -7.48
C ASN A 156 26.74 40.63 -6.77
N PRO A 157 27.36 39.46 -7.03
CA PRO A 157 28.65 39.11 -6.42
C PRO A 157 29.77 40.07 -6.82
N GLU A 158 29.57 40.85 -7.89
CA GLU A 158 30.46 41.91 -8.36
C GLU A 158 30.34 43.22 -7.54
N GLY A 159 29.47 43.28 -6.53
CA GLY A 159 29.40 44.37 -5.55
C GLY A 159 28.83 45.70 -6.05
N ARG A 160 28.54 45.84 -7.35
CA ARG A 160 27.82 47.00 -7.91
C ARG A 160 26.33 46.86 -7.68
N THR A 161 25.87 47.27 -6.51
CA THR A 161 24.44 47.44 -6.23
C THR A 161 24.03 48.87 -6.59
N MET A 162 22.77 49.10 -6.97
CA MET A 162 22.22 50.45 -7.19
C MET A 162 22.35 51.36 -5.94
N LEU A 163 22.66 50.78 -4.77
CA LEU A 163 22.92 51.47 -3.50
C LEU A 163 24.41 51.83 -3.30
N SER A 164 25.34 51.27 -4.08
CA SER A 164 26.78 51.55 -3.96
C SER A 164 27.21 52.94 -4.49
N ASN A 165 26.32 53.65 -5.19
CA ASN A 165 26.54 55.02 -5.67
C ASN A 165 25.73 56.08 -4.89
N VAL A 166 25.10 55.71 -3.76
CA VAL A 166 24.52 56.71 -2.87
C VAL A 166 25.64 57.24 -2.00
N ASP A 167 26.12 58.44 -2.32
CA ASP A 167 27.12 59.18 -1.56
C ASP A 167 26.82 59.10 -0.07
N SER A 168 27.70 58.43 0.65
CA SER A 168 27.58 58.14 2.08
C SER A 168 27.94 59.38 2.89
N SER A 169 27.15 60.45 2.75
CA SER A 169 27.26 61.67 3.56
C SER A 169 26.02 61.85 4.43
N ALA A 170 25.73 60.89 5.30
CA ALA A 170 24.85 61.10 6.45
C ALA A 170 25.08 59.96 7.45
N GLU A 171 25.92 60.25 8.44
CA GLU A 171 26.10 59.45 9.64
C GLU A 171 24.76 59.30 10.39
N ALA A 172 24.38 58.06 10.69
CA ALA A 172 23.43 57.77 11.76
C ALA A 172 23.88 56.48 12.48
N PRO A 173 24.12 56.53 13.80
CA PRO A 173 24.50 55.37 14.59
C PRO A 173 23.25 54.67 15.12
N GLY A 174 23.17 53.34 15.05
CA GLY A 174 22.07 52.64 15.73
C GLY A 174 21.96 51.14 15.48
N GLU A 175 22.39 50.38 16.50
CA GLU A 175 21.90 49.03 16.86
C GLU A 175 22.34 47.83 16.02
N GLN A 176 23.56 47.37 16.30
CA GLN A 176 23.93 45.96 16.13
C GLN A 176 23.45 45.15 17.35
N ARG A 177 22.42 44.31 17.15
CA ARG A 177 22.08 43.24 18.10
C ARG A 177 23.00 42.04 17.88
N PRO A 178 23.75 41.56 18.89
CA PRO A 178 24.55 40.35 18.75
C PRO A 178 23.65 39.12 18.82
N LEU A 179 23.53 38.40 17.70
CA LEU A 179 23.01 37.04 17.69
C LEU A 179 24.13 36.10 18.17
N SER A 180 23.88 35.50 19.33
CA SER A 180 24.69 34.49 20.00
C SER A 180 25.16 33.39 19.04
N ALA A 181 26.48 33.25 18.92
CA ALA A 181 27.15 32.13 18.30
C ALA A 181 27.25 30.96 19.29
N GLU A 182 26.50 29.88 19.05
CA GLU A 182 26.82 28.54 19.59
C GLU A 182 27.41 27.65 18.48
N PRO A 183 28.44 26.84 18.78
CA PRO A 183 29.20 26.12 17.76
C PRO A 183 28.64 24.73 17.40
N ALA A 184 28.70 24.44 16.10
CA ALA A 184 29.04 23.17 15.48
C ALA A 184 28.26 21.90 15.90
N GLY A 185 27.01 21.84 15.44
CA GLY A 185 26.27 20.60 15.24
C GLY A 185 25.29 20.73 14.07
N TYR A 186 25.80 21.00 12.86
CA TYR A 186 25.01 21.36 11.68
C TYR A 186 24.06 20.24 11.22
N ARG A 187 22.90 20.14 11.86
CA ARG A 187 21.64 19.82 11.20
C ARG A 187 20.93 21.14 11.00
N LEU A 188 21.27 21.85 9.92
CA LEU A 188 20.48 22.97 9.42
C LEU A 188 19.03 22.49 9.37
N ALA A 189 18.20 22.98 10.29
CA ALA A 189 16.78 22.73 10.21
C ALA A 189 16.34 23.21 8.82
N PRO A 190 15.57 22.41 8.06
CA PRO A 190 15.12 22.83 6.75
C PRO A 190 14.49 24.22 6.88
N PRO A 191 14.75 25.14 5.94
CA PRO A 191 14.25 26.50 6.03
C PRO A 191 12.75 26.46 6.26
N ARG A 192 12.27 27.23 7.24
CA ARG A 192 10.85 27.35 7.53
C ARG A 192 10.19 28.08 6.36
N VAL A 193 9.78 27.34 5.33
CA VAL A 193 9.07 27.91 4.18
C VAL A 193 7.63 28.16 4.58
N THR A 194 7.29 29.42 4.87
CA THR A 194 5.90 29.86 4.97
C THR A 194 5.37 30.11 3.57
N ILE A 195 4.68 29.11 3.00
CA ILE A 195 4.03 29.27 1.69
C ILE A 195 2.73 30.06 1.91
N SER A 196 2.71 31.34 1.53
CA SER A 196 1.48 32.12 1.48
C SER A 196 0.64 31.67 0.30
N MET A 197 -0.39 30.88 0.56
CA MET A 197 -1.39 30.51 -0.45
C MET A 197 -2.35 31.70 -0.67
N PRO A 198 -2.76 32.01 -1.91
CA PRO A 198 -3.79 33.01 -2.17
C PRO A 198 -5.09 32.71 -1.41
N ALA A 199 -5.77 33.76 -0.92
CA ALA A 199 -6.98 33.62 -0.09
C ALA A 199 -8.08 32.80 -0.79
N ALA A 200 -8.28 33.00 -2.09
CA ALA A 200 -9.24 32.25 -2.89
C ALA A 200 -8.92 30.74 -2.95
N ALA A 201 -7.65 30.37 -3.11
CA ALA A 201 -7.21 28.97 -3.13
C ALA A 201 -7.36 28.32 -1.74
N ASN A 202 -7.14 29.07 -0.67
CA ASN A 202 -7.36 28.58 0.70
C ASN A 202 -8.85 28.36 0.99
N ALA A 203 -9.73 29.26 0.52
CA ALA A 203 -11.18 29.12 0.64
C ALA A 203 -11.69 27.85 -0.09
N ALA A 204 -11.26 27.64 -1.33
CA ALA A 204 -11.59 26.43 -2.09
C ALA A 204 -11.10 25.14 -1.40
N ARG A 205 -9.86 25.15 -0.88
CA ARG A 205 -9.34 24.00 -0.10
C ARG A 205 -10.08 23.80 1.21
N SER A 206 -10.59 24.87 1.83
CA SER A 206 -11.40 24.79 3.05
C SER A 206 -12.75 24.13 2.78
N SER A 207 -13.46 24.55 1.72
CA SER A 207 -14.74 23.95 1.33
C SER A 207 -14.59 22.48 0.92
N GLU A 208 -13.50 22.14 0.20
CA GLU A 208 -13.17 20.74 -0.12
C GLU A 208 -12.92 19.90 1.16
N ARG A 209 -12.17 20.44 2.13
CA ARG A 209 -11.98 19.77 3.43
C ARG A 209 -13.28 19.56 4.17
N GLN A 210 -14.20 20.52 4.14
CA GLN A 210 -15.52 20.38 4.76
C GLN A 210 -16.36 19.31 4.06
N ARG A 211 -16.38 19.30 2.72
CA ARG A 211 -17.05 18.25 1.94
C ARG A 211 -16.49 16.87 2.27
N ASN A 212 -15.16 16.72 2.30
CA ASN A 212 -14.51 15.45 2.61
C ASN A 212 -14.79 15.00 4.06
N ARG A 213 -14.85 15.92 5.02
CA ARG A 213 -15.27 15.61 6.40
C ARG A 213 -16.71 15.12 6.45
N ARG A 214 -17.62 15.77 5.72
CA ARG A 214 -19.03 15.37 5.65
C ARG A 214 -19.16 13.96 5.06
N VAL A 215 -18.55 13.70 3.90
CA VAL A 215 -18.57 12.37 3.25
C VAL A 215 -17.95 11.30 4.16
N ALA A 216 -16.84 11.60 4.85
CA ALA A 216 -16.25 10.66 5.80
C ALA A 216 -17.16 10.41 7.02
N GLY A 217 -17.90 11.42 7.48
CA GLY A 217 -18.91 11.29 8.52
C GLY A 217 -20.09 10.41 8.09
N GLU A 218 -20.61 10.64 6.87
CA GLU A 218 -21.68 9.85 6.26
C GLU A 218 -21.27 8.38 6.12
N ARG A 219 -20.06 8.09 5.64
CA ARG A 219 -19.54 6.71 5.57
C ARG A 219 -19.49 6.02 6.93
N ARG A 220 -18.95 6.70 7.95
CA ARG A 220 -18.91 6.16 9.32
C ARG A 220 -20.32 5.91 9.87
N HIS A 221 -21.27 6.77 9.54
CA HIS A 221 -22.66 6.59 9.93
C HIS A 221 -23.25 5.34 9.29
N VAL A 222 -23.06 5.15 7.97
CA VAL A 222 -23.50 3.93 7.26
C VAL A 222 -22.85 2.68 7.86
N ASP A 223 -21.55 2.70 8.10
CA ASP A 223 -20.83 1.58 8.73
C ASP A 223 -21.42 1.24 10.12
N ASN A 224 -21.74 2.26 10.93
CA ASN A 224 -22.36 2.08 12.23
C ASN A 224 -23.77 1.50 12.14
N VAL A 225 -24.60 1.97 11.19
CA VAL A 225 -25.96 1.43 10.99
C VAL A 225 -25.89 -0.01 10.51
N GLN A 226 -24.98 -0.34 9.59
CA GLN A 226 -24.77 -1.70 9.13
C GLN A 226 -24.33 -2.63 10.27
N ALA A 227 -23.47 -2.16 11.18
CA ALA A 227 -23.09 -2.89 12.37
C ALA A 227 -24.27 -3.12 13.33
N LEU A 228 -25.12 -2.11 13.52
CA LEU A 228 -26.34 -2.22 14.32
C LEU A 228 -27.35 -3.22 13.71
N MET A 229 -27.50 -3.23 12.38
CA MET A 229 -28.31 -4.23 11.68
C MET A 229 -27.75 -5.64 11.85
N GLY A 230 -26.43 -5.79 11.74
CA GLY A 230 -25.76 -7.06 12.04
C GLY A 230 -26.09 -7.53 13.46
N LEU A 231 -25.97 -6.63 14.45
CA LEU A 231 -26.31 -6.92 15.84
C LEU A 231 -27.80 -7.25 16.04
N PHE A 232 -28.70 -6.58 15.31
CA PHE A 232 -30.13 -6.88 15.34
C PHE A 232 -30.42 -8.30 14.85
N HIS A 233 -29.83 -8.71 13.72
CA HIS A 233 -30.00 -10.08 13.20
C HIS A 233 -29.33 -11.12 14.10
N ASP A 234 -28.20 -10.77 14.73
CA ASP A 234 -27.52 -11.63 15.69
C ASP A 234 -28.25 -11.69 17.04
N ALA A 235 -29.07 -10.70 17.39
CA ALA A 235 -29.81 -10.64 18.65
C ALA A 235 -30.84 -11.78 18.78
N GLU A 236 -31.32 -12.34 17.66
CA GLU A 236 -32.14 -13.56 17.67
C GLU A 236 -31.42 -14.76 18.31
N SER A 237 -30.09 -14.74 18.31
CA SER A 237 -29.27 -15.78 18.92
C SER A 237 -28.94 -15.54 20.39
N PHE A 238 -29.25 -14.35 20.92
CA PHE A 238 -28.95 -13.99 22.31
C PHE A 238 -29.75 -14.83 23.29
N VAL A 239 -29.16 -15.07 24.45
CA VAL A 239 -29.79 -15.86 25.51
C VAL A 239 -30.85 -15.02 26.20
N HIS A 240 -32.06 -15.55 26.27
CA HIS A 240 -33.20 -15.04 27.03
C HIS A 240 -33.80 -16.18 27.85
N TYR A 241 -34.56 -15.87 28.90
CA TYR A 241 -35.08 -16.90 29.81
C TYR A 241 -35.85 -18.02 29.09
N GLY A 242 -36.59 -17.70 28.02
CA GLY A 242 -37.31 -18.69 27.22
C GLY A 242 -36.46 -19.57 26.28
N ASN A 243 -35.20 -19.23 25.97
CA ASN A 243 -34.34 -20.06 25.10
C ASN A 243 -33.11 -20.62 25.82
N LEU A 244 -32.94 -20.31 27.11
CA LEU A 244 -31.76 -20.65 27.88
C LEU A 244 -31.50 -22.16 27.90
N ASP A 245 -32.52 -22.97 28.20
CA ASP A 245 -32.38 -24.44 28.25
C ASP A 245 -32.02 -25.05 26.90
N LYS A 246 -32.63 -24.55 25.81
CA LYS A 246 -32.31 -24.98 24.45
C LYS A 246 -30.85 -24.67 24.10
N LYS A 247 -30.37 -23.47 24.43
CA LYS A 247 -28.99 -23.06 24.19
C LYS A 247 -27.99 -23.87 25.02
N ILE A 248 -28.33 -24.19 26.27
CA ILE A 248 -27.52 -25.07 27.12
C ILE A 248 -27.45 -26.46 26.49
N TYR A 249 -28.58 -27.02 26.04
CA TYR A 249 -28.61 -28.31 25.37
C TYR A 249 -27.77 -28.34 24.09
N ASP A 250 -27.96 -27.34 23.22
CA ASP A 250 -27.16 -27.17 22.00
C ASP A 250 -25.66 -27.07 22.33
N PHE A 251 -25.30 -26.29 23.35
CA PHE A 251 -23.91 -26.13 23.78
C PHE A 251 -23.31 -27.44 24.32
N MET A 252 -24.03 -28.18 25.15
CA MET A 252 -23.57 -29.47 25.69
C MET A 252 -23.38 -30.51 24.58
N ASN A 253 -24.24 -30.52 23.57
CA ASN A 253 -24.08 -31.38 22.40
C ASN A 253 -22.91 -30.96 21.51
N VAL A 254 -22.62 -29.66 21.43
CA VAL A 254 -21.45 -29.14 20.70
C VAL A 254 -20.15 -29.46 21.45
N LEU A 255 -20.14 -29.45 22.78
CA LEU A 255 -18.97 -29.85 23.58
C LEU A 255 -18.59 -31.33 23.43
N ALA A 256 -19.52 -32.18 22.97
CA ALA A 256 -19.21 -33.56 22.59
C ALA A 256 -18.36 -33.65 21.32
N VAL A 257 -18.22 -32.56 20.55
CA VAL A 257 -17.28 -32.46 19.44
C VAL A 257 -15.88 -32.28 20.04
N SER A 258 -15.03 -33.30 19.90
CA SER A 258 -13.65 -33.29 20.39
C SER A 258 -12.94 -32.00 19.97
N GLN A 259 -12.30 -31.33 20.93
CA GLN A 259 -11.43 -30.20 20.61
C GLN A 259 -10.41 -30.65 19.58
N ARG A 260 -10.32 -29.91 18.47
CA ARG A 260 -9.38 -30.24 17.39
C ARG A 260 -7.98 -30.36 17.95
N THR A 261 -7.36 -31.50 17.71
CA THR A 261 -5.99 -31.71 18.13
C THR A 261 -5.05 -30.87 17.25
N LEU A 262 -3.87 -30.56 17.78
CA LEU A 262 -2.86 -29.81 17.03
C LEU A 262 -2.40 -30.56 15.76
N ALA A 263 -2.45 -31.89 15.80
CA ALA A 263 -2.23 -32.76 14.64
C ALA A 263 -3.31 -32.56 13.57
N GLU A 264 -4.60 -32.60 13.91
CA GLU A 264 -5.69 -32.32 12.96
C GLU A 264 -5.63 -30.92 12.35
N MET A 265 -5.15 -29.93 13.11
CA MET A 265 -4.92 -28.59 12.57
C MET A 265 -3.77 -28.57 11.55
N ILE A 266 -2.69 -29.31 11.81
CA ILE A 266 -1.55 -29.45 10.88
C ILE A 266 -1.94 -30.25 9.64
N ASP A 267 -2.71 -31.32 9.80
CA ASP A 267 -3.20 -32.13 8.68
C ASP A 267 -4.18 -31.32 7.82
N GLY A 268 -5.11 -30.60 8.45
CA GLY A 268 -5.95 -29.63 7.75
C GLY A 268 -5.14 -28.50 7.08
N LEU A 269 -3.98 -28.13 7.66
CA LEU A 269 -3.07 -27.16 7.07
C LEU A 269 -2.33 -27.71 5.85
N ASN A 270 -2.00 -28.99 5.86
CA ASN A 270 -1.33 -29.66 4.75
C ASN A 270 -2.30 -30.01 3.61
N GLU A 271 -3.53 -30.42 3.93
CA GLU A 271 -4.54 -30.82 2.94
C GLU A 271 -5.22 -29.61 2.28
N ASN A 272 -5.58 -28.59 3.06
CA ASN A 272 -6.30 -27.40 2.57
C ASN A 272 -5.40 -26.16 2.50
N GLY A 273 -4.08 -26.33 2.58
CA GLY A 273 -3.11 -25.23 2.49
C GLY A 273 -3.14 -24.24 3.66
N GLY A 274 -3.64 -24.67 4.82
CA GLY A 274 -3.62 -23.87 6.06
C GLY A 274 -4.77 -22.92 6.22
N VAL A 275 -5.70 -22.93 5.28
CA VAL A 275 -6.69 -21.87 5.20
C VAL A 275 -8.03 -22.50 4.96
N THR A 276 -8.86 -22.44 6.00
CA THR A 276 -10.30 -22.69 6.04
C THR A 276 -10.77 -24.13 6.05
N THR A 277 -11.32 -24.52 7.20
CA THR A 277 -12.13 -25.73 7.29
C THR A 277 -13.46 -25.53 6.56
N ALA A 278 -14.10 -26.60 6.06
CA ALA A 278 -15.38 -26.52 5.35
C ALA A 278 -16.44 -25.57 5.99
N PRO A 279 -16.65 -25.56 7.33
CA PRO A 279 -17.57 -24.59 7.95
C PRO A 279 -17.07 -23.14 7.85
N GLU A 280 -15.76 -22.93 7.90
CA GLU A 280 -15.16 -21.60 7.72
C GLU A 280 -15.25 -21.12 6.27
N VAL A 281 -15.07 -22.02 5.29
CA VAL A 281 -15.33 -21.73 3.88
C VAL A 281 -16.79 -21.32 3.70
N ALA A 282 -17.73 -22.11 4.22
CA ALA A 282 -19.16 -21.81 4.15
C ALA A 282 -19.48 -20.45 4.80
N ARG A 283 -18.87 -20.16 5.96
CA ARG A 283 -19.02 -18.85 6.61
C ARG A 283 -18.49 -17.73 5.73
N ARG A 284 -17.27 -17.84 5.19
CA ARG A 284 -16.68 -16.83 4.31
C ARG A 284 -17.46 -16.64 3.01
N THR A 285 -18.01 -17.71 2.42
CA THR A 285 -18.85 -17.61 1.22
C THR A 285 -20.17 -16.93 1.53
N THR A 286 -20.78 -17.19 2.69
CA THR A 286 -21.96 -16.42 3.14
C THR A 286 -21.63 -14.95 3.39
N GLU A 287 -20.51 -14.63 4.05
CA GLU A 287 -20.06 -13.26 4.26
C GLU A 287 -19.81 -12.54 2.91
N LEU A 288 -19.12 -13.18 1.96
CA LEU A 288 -18.91 -12.63 0.62
C LEU A 288 -20.22 -12.42 -0.13
N ARG A 289 -21.12 -13.41 -0.10
CA ARG A 289 -22.45 -13.28 -0.71
C ARG A 289 -23.21 -12.10 -0.11
N ASN A 290 -23.16 -11.95 1.20
CA ASN A 290 -23.80 -10.84 1.90
C ASN A 290 -23.24 -9.49 1.47
N THR A 291 -21.90 -9.36 1.40
CA THR A 291 -21.27 -8.12 0.95
C THR A 291 -21.59 -7.77 -0.51
N LEU A 292 -21.73 -8.77 -1.39
CA LEU A 292 -22.07 -8.56 -2.79
C LEU A 292 -23.56 -8.24 -3.01
N GLN A 293 -24.43 -8.80 -2.17
CA GLN A 293 -25.89 -8.63 -2.27
C GLN A 293 -26.42 -7.47 -1.41
N GLY A 294 -25.55 -6.78 -0.65
CA GLY A 294 -25.97 -5.73 0.30
C GLY A 294 -26.81 -6.28 1.46
N THR A 295 -26.70 -7.58 1.75
CA THR A 295 -27.39 -8.25 2.86
C THR A 295 -26.48 -8.36 4.09
N THR A 296 -27.05 -8.64 5.26
CA THR A 296 -26.31 -8.77 6.53
C THR A 296 -26.78 -9.98 7.34
N GLY A 297 -25.93 -10.43 8.27
CA GLY A 297 -26.23 -11.56 9.17
C GLY A 297 -26.06 -12.96 8.55
N ARG A 298 -26.08 -14.01 9.38
CA ARG A 298 -25.85 -15.40 8.94
C ARG A 298 -26.89 -15.94 7.96
N SER A 299 -28.12 -15.41 8.02
CA SER A 299 -29.26 -15.83 7.21
C SER A 299 -29.39 -15.04 5.89
N GLY A 300 -28.48 -14.09 5.62
CA GLY A 300 -28.54 -13.27 4.40
C GLY A 300 -29.76 -12.36 4.38
N ARG A 301 -30.14 -11.83 5.55
CA ARG A 301 -31.30 -10.93 5.69
C ARG A 301 -30.99 -9.54 5.15
N LEU A 302 -32.04 -8.76 4.94
CA LEU A 302 -31.97 -7.40 4.42
C LEU A 302 -30.88 -6.60 5.14
N GLY A 303 -29.91 -6.08 4.38
CA GLY A 303 -28.89 -5.17 4.89
C GLY A 303 -29.31 -3.72 4.66
N TYR A 304 -28.35 -2.81 4.84
CA TYR A 304 -28.62 -1.36 4.81
C TYR A 304 -29.22 -0.91 3.47
N ASP A 305 -28.62 -1.29 2.35
CA ASP A 305 -29.08 -0.89 1.02
C ASP A 305 -30.50 -1.42 0.72
N GLY A 306 -30.77 -2.66 1.13
CA GLY A 306 -32.10 -3.24 1.01
C GLY A 306 -33.13 -2.56 1.91
N LEU A 307 -32.76 -2.12 3.12
CA LEU A 307 -33.66 -1.36 3.99
C LEU A 307 -33.97 0.01 3.38
N VAL A 308 -32.96 0.71 2.86
CA VAL A 308 -33.18 2.01 2.20
C VAL A 308 -34.13 1.84 1.02
N GLN A 309 -33.91 0.84 0.16
CA GLN A 309 -34.81 0.54 -0.94
C GLN A 309 -36.22 0.16 -0.48
N TRP A 310 -36.33 -0.56 0.65
CA TRP A 310 -37.62 -0.90 1.23
C TRP A 310 -38.35 0.33 1.77
N LEU A 311 -37.66 1.23 2.47
CA LEU A 311 -38.21 2.50 2.96
C LEU A 311 -38.63 3.43 1.81
N ASP A 312 -37.88 3.47 0.71
CA ASP A 312 -38.23 4.24 -0.48
C ASP A 312 -39.52 3.72 -1.15
N THR A 313 -39.76 2.41 -1.05
CA THR A 313 -40.98 1.76 -1.60
C THR A 313 -42.16 1.78 -0.62
N HIS A 314 -41.90 1.95 0.68
CA HIS A 314 -42.90 1.95 1.75
C HIS A 314 -42.76 3.20 2.63
N PRO A 315 -43.13 4.39 2.13
CA PRO A 315 -42.93 5.65 2.86
C PRO A 315 -43.73 5.74 4.16
N ALA A 316 -44.85 5.02 4.28
CA ALA A 316 -45.64 4.97 5.52
C ALA A 316 -44.84 4.41 6.70
N ASP A 317 -43.90 3.49 6.45
CA ASP A 317 -43.06 2.89 7.48
C ASP A 317 -41.87 3.79 7.87
N ALA A 318 -41.52 4.76 7.01
CA ALA A 318 -40.47 5.74 7.30
C ALA A 318 -40.90 6.73 8.40
N GLU A 319 -42.19 7.07 8.47
CA GLU A 319 -42.73 7.98 9.50
C GLU A 319 -42.74 7.32 10.89
N GLY A 320 -43.00 6.01 10.97
CA GLY A 320 -42.98 5.26 12.23
C GLY A 320 -41.62 5.23 12.95
N LEU A 321 -40.51 5.38 12.21
CA LEU A 321 -39.16 5.49 12.77
C LEU A 321 -38.90 6.85 13.45
N ILE A 322 -39.56 7.92 13.00
CA ILE A 322 -39.40 9.26 13.56
C ILE A 322 -40.12 9.35 14.92
N ASP A 323 -41.28 8.73 15.05
CA ASP A 323 -42.10 8.74 16.28
C ASP A 323 -41.45 8.03 17.48
N ILE A 324 -40.60 7.02 17.23
CA ILE A 324 -39.87 6.32 18.31
C ILE A 324 -38.74 7.21 18.87
N ALA A 325 -38.17 8.09 18.05
CA ALA A 325 -37.09 9.00 18.46
C ALA A 325 -37.60 10.22 19.23
N THR A 326 -38.82 10.70 18.94
CA THR A 326 -39.45 11.84 19.63
C THR A 326 -40.06 11.42 20.97
N LYS A 327 -40.70 10.26 21.06
CA LYS A 327 -41.30 9.74 22.31
C LYS A 327 -40.31 9.40 23.43
N LYS A 328 -39.01 9.29 23.12
CA LYS A 328 -37.98 8.98 24.13
C LYS A 328 -37.42 10.22 24.85
N LYS A 329 -37.92 11.42 24.53
CA LYS A 329 -37.55 12.70 25.14
C LYS A 329 -38.58 13.26 26.11
N GLU A 330 -39.74 12.61 26.25
CA GLU A 330 -40.72 12.86 27.32
C GLU A 330 -40.50 11.85 28.46
#